data_AF-A0A845XW40-F1
#
_entry.id   AF-A0A845XW40-F1
#
_cell.length_a   1.000
_cell.length_b   1.000
_cell.length_c   1.000
_cell.angle_alpha   90.00
_cell.angle_beta   90.00
_cell.angle_gamma   90.00
#
_symmetry.space_group_name_H-M   'P 1'
#
loop_
_entity.id
_entity.type
_entity.pdbx_description
1 polymer ?
#
loop_
_entity_poly.entity_id
_entity_poly.type
_entity_poly.pdbx_seq_one_letter_code
_entity_poly.pdbx_strand_id
1 'polypeptide(L)' 'RILPNKLLGIAAMGSVPLGLMLVPFIEGVNKFQNPFRRPVATTVFLFGTLVTIWLGVGATLPIDQSLTWGLF' A
#
# COMPACT_ATOMS: atom_id res chain seq x y z
N ARG A 1 10.38 10.13 -4.98
CA ARG A 1 10.72 11.50 -4.50
C ARG A 1 11.09 11.54 -3.03
N ILE A 2 10.42 10.75 -2.18
CA ILE A 2 10.68 10.73 -0.73
C ILE A 2 11.89 9.83 -0.37
N LEU A 3 12.07 8.72 -1.10
CA LEU A 3 13.15 7.78 -0.82
C LEU A 3 14.54 8.34 -1.23
N PRO A 4 15.54 8.33 -0.34
CA PRO A 4 16.88 8.86 -0.63
C PRO A 4 17.70 7.96 -1.57
N ASN A 5 17.43 6.64 -1.57
CA ASN A 5 18.10 5.68 -2.44
C ASN A 5 17.24 5.37 -3.68
N LYS A 6 17.82 5.58 -4.87
CA LYS A 6 17.17 5.34 -6.16
C LYS A 6 16.84 3.87 -6.40
N LEU A 7 17.75 2.95 -6.04
CA LEU A 7 17.51 1.51 -6.20
C LEU A 7 16.33 1.04 -5.33
N LEU A 8 16.24 1.55 -4.10
CA LEU A 8 15.12 1.27 -3.21
C LEU A 8 13.80 1.77 -3.79
N GLY A 9 13.80 2.94 -4.44
CA GLY A 9 12.62 3.47 -5.14
C GLY A 9 12.16 2.56 -6.28
N ILE A 10 13.08 2.06 -7.09
CA ILE A 10 12.79 1.12 -8.19
C ILE A 10 12.25 -0.20 -7.62
N ALA A 11 12.89 -0.74 -6.59
CA ALA A 11 12.44 -1.96 -5.93
C ALA A 11 11.02 -1.80 -5.36
N ALA A 12 10.72 -0.67 -4.72
CA ALA A 12 9.38 -0.39 -4.21
C ALA A 12 8.34 -0.30 -5.33
N MET A 13 8.65 0.37 -6.45
CA MET A 13 7.76 0.42 -7.62
C MET A 13 7.50 -0.97 -8.22
N GLY A 14 8.54 -1.80 -8.34
CA GLY A 14 8.41 -3.18 -8.81
C GLY A 14 7.67 -4.10 -7.83
N SER A 15 7.73 -3.80 -6.54
CA SER A 15 7.08 -4.62 -5.50
C SER A 15 5.56 -4.55 -5.55
N VAL A 16 4.95 -3.47 -6.07
CA VAL A 16 3.49 -3.32 -6.17
C VAL A 16 2.88 -4.39 -7.10
N PRO A 17 3.26 -4.48 -8.39
CA PRO A 17 2.71 -5.52 -9.26
C PRO A 17 3.11 -6.93 -8.80
N LEU A 18 4.33 -7.13 -8.28
CA LEU A 18 4.75 -8.43 -7.74
C LEU A 18 3.92 -8.86 -6.52
N GLY A 19 3.67 -7.95 -5.59
CA GLY A 19 2.84 -8.20 -4.42
C GLY A 19 1.41 -8.56 -4.80
N LEU A 20 0.81 -7.83 -5.75
CA LEU A 20 -0.53 -8.12 -6.27
C LEU A 20 -0.61 -9.49 -6.96
N MET A 21 0.42 -9.88 -7.73
CA MET A 21 0.50 -11.21 -8.33
C MET A 21 0.55 -12.34 -7.29
N LEU A 22 1.12 -12.08 -6.11
CA LEU A 22 1.24 -13.07 -5.04
C LEU A 22 -0.03 -13.21 -4.19
N VAL A 23 -0.99 -12.27 -4.28
CA VAL A 23 -2.21 -12.27 -3.45
C VAL A 23 -2.99 -13.60 -3.52
N PRO A 24 -3.29 -14.19 -4.70
CA PRO A 24 -4.03 -15.45 -4.78
C PRO A 24 -3.31 -16.63 -4.11
N PHE A 25 -1.97 -16.61 -4.11
CA PHE A 25 -1.17 -17.69 -3.50
C PHE A 25 -1.11 -17.54 -1.98
N ILE A 26 -1.04 -16.31 -1.47
CA ILE A 26 -1.03 -16.02 -0.03
C ILE A 26 -2.43 -16.25 0.57
N GLU A 27 -3.48 -15.80 -0.12
CA GLU A 27 -4.85 -15.87 0.38
C GLU A 27 -5.57 -17.18 0.03
N GLY A 28 -4.94 -18.02 -0.81
CA GLY A 28 -5.46 -19.32 -1.24
C GLY A 28 -5.67 -20.34 -0.12
N VAL A 29 -5.24 -20.04 1.12
CA VAL A 29 -5.49 -20.86 2.32
C VAL A 29 -6.99 -20.94 2.65
N ASN A 30 -7.76 -19.88 2.36
CA ASN A 30 -9.18 -19.81 2.69
C ASN A 30 -10.05 -19.75 1.44
N LYS A 31 -11.08 -20.61 1.37
CA LYS A 31 -12.05 -20.67 0.26
C LYS A 31 -13.15 -19.60 0.31
N PHE A 32 -13.22 -18.83 1.40
CA PHE A 32 -14.27 -17.84 1.59
C PHE A 32 -14.11 -16.68 0.60
N GLN A 33 -15.20 -16.33 -0.08
CA GLN A 33 -15.23 -15.16 -0.97
C GLN A 33 -15.69 -13.90 -0.24
N ASN A 34 -16.55 -14.04 0.78
CA ASN A 34 -17.12 -12.91 1.50
C ASN A 34 -16.06 -12.19 2.36
N PRO A 35 -15.83 -10.88 2.17
CA PRO A 35 -14.86 -10.10 2.97
C PRO A 35 -15.13 -10.15 4.48
N PHE A 36 -16.39 -10.15 4.91
CA PHE A 36 -16.74 -10.24 6.33
C PHE A 36 -16.34 -11.56 7.00
N ARG A 37 -15.98 -12.58 6.22
CA ARG A 37 -15.46 -13.87 6.73
C ARG A 37 -13.93 -13.96 6.58
N ARG A 38 -13.27 -12.89 6.14
CA ARG A 38 -11.82 -12.81 5.94
C ARG A 38 -11.25 -11.54 6.60
N PRO A 39 -11.39 -11.40 7.93
CA PRO A 39 -11.10 -10.16 8.63
C PRO A 39 -9.66 -9.68 8.40
N VAL A 40 -8.68 -10.59 8.45
CA VAL A 40 -7.26 -10.22 8.25
C VAL A 40 -7.00 -9.66 6.85
N ALA A 41 -7.46 -10.36 5.81
CA ALA A 41 -7.30 -9.91 4.42
C ALA A 41 -7.97 -8.56 4.18
N THR A 42 -9.18 -8.38 4.69
CA THR A 42 -9.91 -7.12 4.56
C THR A 42 -9.24 -5.98 5.31
N THR A 43 -8.71 -6.20 6.52
CA THR A 43 -7.96 -5.18 7.26
C THR A 43 -6.68 -4.77 6.52
N VAL A 44 -5.91 -5.73 5.99
CA VAL A 44 -4.69 -5.43 5.21
C VAL A 44 -5.03 -4.67 3.92
N PHE A 45 -6.11 -5.04 3.23
CA PHE A 45 -6.60 -4.33 2.05
C PHE A 45 -6.99 -2.89 2.36
N LEU A 46 -7.77 -2.66 3.43
CA LEU A 46 -8.18 -1.31 3.84
C LEU A 46 -6.98 -0.47 4.27
N PHE A 47 -6.05 -1.05 5.02
CA PHE A 47 -4.80 -0.38 5.40
C PHE A 47 -3.98 0.02 4.16
N GLY A 48 -3.77 -0.90 3.23
CA GLY A 48 -3.05 -0.62 1.97
C GLY A 48 -3.74 0.45 1.13
N THR A 49 -5.07 0.46 1.10
CA THR A 49 -5.86 1.48 0.40
C THR A 49 -5.68 2.85 1.06
N LEU A 50 -5.76 2.93 2.39
CA LEU A 50 -5.51 4.16 3.14
C LEU A 50 -4.10 4.69 2.90
N VAL A 51 -3.08 3.83 2.93
CA VAL A 51 -1.69 4.23 2.63
C VAL A 51 -1.53 4.71 1.19
N THR A 52 -2.21 4.06 0.23
CA THR A 52 -2.17 4.47 -1.18
C THR A 52 -2.77 5.87 -1.38
N ILE A 53 -3.93 6.12 -0.76
CA ILE A 53 -4.55 7.46 -0.76
C ILE A 53 -3.65 8.45 0.00
N TRP A 54 -3.04 8.01 1.11
CA TRP A 54 -2.16 8.85 1.93
C TRP A 54 -1.00 9.43 1.11
N LEU A 55 -0.29 8.53 0.42
CA LEU A 55 0.84 8.88 -0.43
C LEU A 55 0.40 9.60 -1.71
N GLY A 56 -0.79 9.32 -2.23
CA GLY A 56 -1.36 9.98 -3.39
C GLY A 56 -1.66 11.46 -3.14
N VAL A 57 -2.33 11.79 -2.04
CA VAL A 57 -2.56 13.18 -1.63
C VAL A 57 -1.24 13.84 -1.23
N GLY A 58 -0.39 13.12 -0.49
CA GLY A 58 0.95 13.58 -0.14
C GLY A 58 1.84 13.91 -1.34
N ALA A 59 1.49 13.44 -2.56
CA ALA A 59 2.20 13.74 -3.80
C ALA A 59 1.91 15.15 -4.36
N THR A 60 0.78 15.78 -4.04
CA THR A 60 0.43 17.13 -4.51
C THR A 60 0.96 18.24 -3.59
N LEU A 61 1.39 17.89 -2.38
CA LEU A 61 1.95 18.80 -1.39
C LEU A 61 3.47 18.98 -1.54
N PRO A 62 4.06 20.04 -0.92
CA PRO A 62 5.51 20.19 -0.79
C PRO A 62 6.15 18.99 -0.08
N ILE A 63 7.43 18.72 -0.38
CA ILE A 63 8.12 17.52 0.13
C ILE A 63 8.17 17.48 1.66
N ASP A 64 8.31 18.63 2.30
CA ASP A 64 8.43 18.77 3.76
C ASP A 64 7.14 18.39 4.49
N GLN A 65 5.98 18.54 3.82
CA GLN A 65 4.66 18.22 4.37
C GLN A 65 4.06 16.94 3.77
N SER A 66 4.81 16.25 2.91
CA SER A 66 4.29 15.10 2.15
C SER A 66 3.82 13.93 3.02
N LEU A 67 4.37 13.80 4.24
CA LEU A 67 4.04 12.75 5.20
C LEU A 67 3.09 13.18 6.31
N THR A 68 3.00 14.46 6.63
CA THR A 68 2.15 14.97 7.73
C THR A 68 0.92 15.71 7.24
N TRP A 69 0.86 16.04 5.95
CA TRP A 69 -0.17 16.86 5.31
C TRP A 69 -0.36 18.24 5.93
N GLY A 70 0.61 18.71 6.72
CA GLY A 70 0.48 19.95 7.50
C GLY A 70 -0.52 19.86 8.65
N LEU A 71 -0.92 18.65 9.05
CA LEU A 71 -1.87 18.39 10.15
C LEU A 71 -1.15 18.16 11.50
N PHE A 72 0.06 17.62 11.46
CA PHE A 72 0.88 17.26 12.62
C PHE A 72 2.35 17.61 12.41
#